data_AF-A0A498L616-F1
#
_entry.id   AF-A0A498L616-F1
#
_cell.length_a   1.000
_cell.length_b   1.000
_cell.length_c   1.000
_cell.angle_alpha   90.00
_cell.angle_beta   90.00
_cell.angle_gamma   90.00
#
_symmetry.space_group_name_H-M   'P 1'
#
loop_
_entity.id
_entity.type
_entity.pdbx_description
1 polymer ?
#
loop_
_entity_poly.entity_id
_entity_poly.type
_entity_poly.pdbx_seq_one_letter_code
_entity_poly.pdbx_strand_id
1 'polypeptide(L)'
;MELGDTDNRKNDVIHSGGSALLPAPAPPMSLQEKQDVTRKLAAAGATIQELNTVRRALSLLKGGGLAQCANPAQVVALILSDVIGDPLDLIASGPTVQSDSKPEEVWAIFDRYKLSDSLPSSVKEVLSKTRPHYGETKDHVLNVVIGSNTIALECASRKAVELGLRPVILSPGVCGDVRFVSQLYGLLSRFACSPEKDPPPELAAKILQLGPEVGVESWDLCRTMNVLVEEIKEGWGTTCLLAGGEPTVQLTGKGRGGRNQELALRVGLELSSSEGNNGAVFLSGGTDGQDGPTEAAGAVTDRELMEEATSQGLDIDGFLTNNDSFTFFSQLSEGRRLIMPGLTGTNVMDVHVMLLPPSPQTDLQ
;
A
#
# COMPACT_ATOMS: atom_id res chain seq x y z
N MET A 1 14.98 19.65 33.86
CA MET A 1 13.63 20.11 34.23
C MET A 1 13.15 19.11 35.27
N GLU A 2 12.90 19.59 36.48
CA GLU A 2 12.68 18.76 37.68
C GLU A 2 11.54 17.75 37.47
N LEU A 3 11.83 16.51 37.87
CA LEU A 3 10.91 15.38 37.87
C LEU A 3 10.12 15.40 39.17
N GLY A 4 8.82 15.64 39.06
CA GLY A 4 7.88 15.54 40.17
C GLY A 4 6.45 15.54 39.67
N ASP A 5 5.99 14.40 39.14
CA ASP A 5 4.60 13.96 39.34
C ASP A 5 4.43 12.48 38.96
N THR A 6 3.73 11.73 39.81
CA THR A 6 3.59 10.27 39.78
C THR A 6 2.33 9.78 39.04
N ASP A 7 1.78 10.58 38.12
CA ASP A 7 0.68 10.15 37.24
C ASP A 7 1.02 10.43 35.76
N ASN A 8 2.05 9.73 35.27
CA ASN A 8 2.56 9.91 33.90
C ASN A 8 1.94 8.86 32.96
N ARG A 9 0.72 9.13 32.46
CA ARG A 9 0.24 8.51 31.22
C ARG A 9 0.76 9.32 30.03
N LYS A 10 1.53 8.68 29.14
CA LYS A 10 1.97 9.30 27.87
C LYS A 10 1.17 8.71 26.72
N ASN A 11 0.47 9.60 26.01
CA ASN A 11 -0.19 9.28 24.76
C ASN A 11 0.72 9.74 23.63
N ASP A 12 1.26 8.80 22.85
CA ASP A 12 2.10 9.10 21.70
C ASP A 12 1.34 8.73 20.42
N VAL A 13 1.27 9.67 19.47
CA VAL A 13 0.74 9.41 18.12
C VAL A 13 1.92 9.11 17.21
N ILE A 14 1.92 7.94 16.58
CA ILE A 14 3.00 7.49 15.71
C ILE A 14 2.49 7.49 14.27
N HIS A 15 3.19 8.22 13.42
CA HIS A 15 2.96 8.28 11.97
C HIS A 15 4.22 7.82 11.23
N SER A 16 4.08 7.35 10.00
CA SER A 16 5.16 6.73 9.21
C SER A 16 6.34 7.68 8.89
N GLY A 17 6.07 8.98 8.76
CA GLY A 17 7.09 10.04 8.70
C GLY A 17 7.94 10.19 9.97
N GLY A 18 7.57 9.51 11.07
CA GLY A 18 8.30 9.49 12.33
C GLY A 18 9.75 9.04 12.22
N SER A 19 10.10 8.21 11.22
CA SER A 19 11.48 7.75 11.02
C SER A 19 12.47 8.91 10.80
N ALA A 20 12.04 9.94 10.07
CA ALA A 20 12.82 11.15 9.78
C ALA A 20 12.63 12.25 10.83
N LEU A 21 11.43 12.37 11.41
CA LEU A 21 11.10 13.37 12.44
C LEU A 21 11.69 13.03 13.82
N LEU A 22 11.96 11.75 14.09
CA LEU A 22 12.59 11.25 15.32
C LEU A 22 13.87 10.45 14.98
N PRO A 23 14.94 11.11 14.48
CA PRO A 23 16.14 10.41 14.06
C PRO A 23 16.93 9.84 15.24
N ALA A 24 16.90 10.52 16.40
CA ALA A 24 17.47 10.14 17.70
C ALA A 24 18.68 9.19 17.58
N PRO A 25 19.87 9.70 17.18
CA PRO A 25 21.08 8.90 17.11
C PRO A 25 21.46 8.34 18.49
N ALA A 26 21.92 7.09 18.54
CA ALA A 26 22.37 6.48 19.80
C ALA A 26 23.73 7.06 20.24
N PRO A 27 23.88 7.58 21.47
CA PRO A 27 25.16 8.10 21.93
C PRO A 27 26.27 7.02 21.97
N PRO A 28 27.53 7.38 21.67
CA PRO A 28 28.05 8.73 21.45
C PRO A 28 27.93 9.27 20.01
N MET A 29 27.26 8.56 19.10
CA MET A 29 27.15 8.95 17.69
C MET A 29 26.32 10.24 17.51
N SER A 30 26.78 11.10 16.60
CA SER A 30 26.09 12.32 16.19
C SER A 30 25.03 12.08 15.09
N LEU A 31 24.15 13.07 14.89
CA LEU A 31 23.18 13.04 13.79
C LEU A 31 23.86 13.04 12.42
N GLN A 32 24.95 13.81 12.28
CA GLN A 32 25.71 13.90 11.04
C GLN A 32 26.32 12.54 10.67
N GLU A 33 26.94 11.85 11.62
CA GLU A 33 27.50 10.51 11.38
C GLU A 33 26.41 9.51 10.96
N LYS A 34 25.24 9.55 11.61
CA LYS A 34 24.10 8.70 11.23
C LYS A 34 23.65 8.96 9.79
N GLN A 35 23.55 10.23 9.39
CA GLN A 35 23.17 10.62 8.03
C GLN A 35 24.22 10.17 7.01
N ASP A 36 25.50 10.34 7.31
CA ASP A 36 26.60 10.00 6.41
C ASP A 36 26.69 8.48 6.18
N VAL A 37 26.56 7.68 7.25
CA VAL A 37 26.50 6.22 7.14
C VAL A 37 25.33 5.77 6.28
N THR A 38 24.14 6.34 6.51
CA THR A 38 22.93 6.00 5.73
C THR A 38 23.10 6.39 4.26
N ARG A 39 23.69 7.55 3.97
CA ARG A 39 23.94 8.03 2.61
C ARG A 39 24.94 7.15 1.87
N LYS A 40 26.03 6.73 2.55
CA LYS A 40 27.02 5.80 1.98
C LYS A 40 26.42 4.46 1.60
N LEU A 41 25.58 3.88 2.47
CA LEU A 41 24.87 2.63 2.17
C LEU A 41 23.92 2.78 0.99
N ALA A 42 23.12 3.85 0.95
CA ALA A 42 22.21 4.11 -0.16
C ALA A 42 22.97 4.29 -1.49
N ALA A 43 24.09 5.04 -1.48
CA ALA A 43 24.95 5.22 -2.64
C ALA A 43 25.64 3.92 -3.09
N ALA A 44 25.85 2.96 -2.18
CA ALA A 44 26.40 1.64 -2.47
C ALA A 44 25.33 0.64 -2.99
N GLY A 45 24.06 1.06 -3.10
CA GLY A 45 22.98 0.21 -3.58
C GLY A 45 22.38 -0.70 -2.49
N ALA A 46 22.46 -0.30 -1.22
CA ALA A 46 21.75 -1.00 -0.15
C ALA A 46 20.23 -0.99 -0.39
N THR A 47 19.60 -2.16 -0.20
CA THR A 47 18.15 -2.30 -0.25
C THR A 47 17.48 -1.51 0.87
N ILE A 48 16.19 -1.21 0.72
CA ILE A 48 15.45 -0.48 1.76
C ILE A 48 15.38 -1.25 3.08
N GLN A 49 15.31 -2.59 3.02
CA GLN A 49 15.34 -3.46 4.19
C GLN A 49 16.67 -3.34 4.93
N GLU A 50 17.79 -3.41 4.22
CA GLU A 50 19.13 -3.25 4.82
C GLU A 50 19.32 -1.84 5.42
N LEU A 51 18.87 -0.81 4.69
CA LEU A 51 18.89 0.57 5.19
C LEU A 51 18.07 0.70 6.47
N ASN A 52 16.88 0.10 6.55
CA ASN A 52 16.03 0.15 7.73
C ASN A 52 16.63 -0.63 8.91
N THR A 53 17.21 -1.81 8.66
CA THR A 53 17.94 -2.60 9.67
C THR A 53 19.07 -1.77 10.29
N VAL A 54 19.91 -1.12 9.47
CA VAL A 54 21.00 -0.26 9.95
C VAL A 54 20.45 0.98 10.67
N ARG A 55 19.48 1.70 10.09
CA ARG A 55 18.90 2.93 10.69
C ARG A 55 18.32 2.68 12.09
N ARG A 56 17.72 1.50 12.29
CA ARG A 56 17.16 1.05 13.57
C ARG A 56 18.29 0.77 14.58
N ALA A 57 19.30 0.00 14.17
CA ALA A 57 20.47 -0.31 15.01
C ALA A 57 21.22 0.94 15.48
N LEU A 58 21.22 2.01 14.68
CA LEU A 58 21.86 3.29 14.99
C LEU A 58 20.94 4.30 15.70
N SER A 59 19.74 3.92 16.14
CA SER A 59 18.79 4.84 16.79
C SER A 59 18.54 4.51 18.25
N LEU A 60 18.47 5.54 19.09
CA LEU A 60 18.05 5.43 20.48
C LEU A 60 16.58 5.05 20.62
N LEU A 61 15.69 5.60 19.77
CA LEU A 61 14.24 5.47 19.93
C LEU A 61 13.59 4.35 19.10
N LYS A 62 14.25 3.86 18.05
CA LYS A 62 13.71 2.81 17.16
C LYS A 62 13.92 1.41 17.74
N GLY A 63 13.13 0.44 17.31
CA GLY A 63 13.21 -0.96 17.76
C GLY A 63 12.94 -1.12 19.26
N GLY A 64 11.88 -0.48 19.76
CA GLY A 64 11.45 -0.52 21.17
C GLY A 64 12.12 0.52 22.07
N GLY A 65 13.04 1.32 21.53
CA GLY A 65 13.80 2.29 22.31
C GLY A 65 12.95 3.41 22.94
N LEU A 66 11.88 3.86 22.29
CA LEU A 66 10.96 4.84 22.87
C LEU A 66 10.23 4.24 24.08
N ALA A 67 9.70 3.02 23.92
CA ALA A 67 9.06 2.29 25.01
C ALA A 67 10.02 2.06 26.19
N GLN A 68 11.30 1.79 25.90
CA GLN A 68 12.34 1.64 26.90
C GLN A 68 12.61 2.95 27.65
N CYS A 69 12.78 4.07 26.94
CA CYS A 69 13.00 5.37 27.56
C CYS A 69 11.80 5.86 28.38
N ALA A 70 10.59 5.40 28.05
CA ALA A 70 9.38 5.74 28.79
C ALA A 70 9.19 4.90 30.06
N ASN A 71 9.81 3.73 30.18
CA ASN A 71 9.65 2.86 31.35
C ASN A 71 10.06 3.60 32.65
N PRO A 72 9.25 3.53 33.72
CA PRO A 72 8.09 2.65 33.92
C PRO A 72 6.72 3.25 33.53
N ALA A 73 6.66 4.42 32.90
CA ALA A 73 5.39 5.05 32.50
C ALA A 73 4.64 4.23 31.45
N GLN A 74 3.31 4.24 31.49
CA GLN A 74 2.47 3.58 30.49
C GLN A 74 2.52 4.33 29.16
N VAL A 75 2.70 3.59 28.07
CA VAL A 75 2.74 4.08 26.69
C VAL A 75 1.51 3.57 25.95
N VAL A 76 0.71 4.49 25.42
CA VAL A 76 -0.35 4.17 24.46
C VAL A 76 0.05 4.77 23.12
N ALA A 77 0.33 3.90 22.16
CA ALA A 77 0.71 4.26 20.80
C ALA A 77 -0.51 4.15 19.87
N LEU A 78 -0.95 5.29 19.35
CA LEU A 78 -1.99 5.36 18.32
C LEU A 78 -1.33 5.46 16.95
N ILE A 79 -1.57 4.47 16.10
CA ILE A 79 -0.77 4.24 14.89
C ILE A 79 -1.62 4.42 13.63
N LEU A 80 -1.09 5.22 12.70
CA LEU A 80 -1.54 5.29 11.31
C LEU A 80 -0.54 4.52 10.45
N SER A 81 -1.01 3.45 9.81
CA SER A 81 -0.19 2.53 9.02
C SER A 81 -0.33 2.82 7.52
N ASP A 82 0.82 3.06 6.88
CA ASP A 82 1.01 3.15 5.44
C ASP A 82 1.82 1.95 4.90
N VAL A 83 1.82 0.83 5.64
CA VAL A 83 2.58 -0.37 5.28
C VAL A 83 1.63 -1.55 5.15
N ILE A 84 1.75 -2.31 4.07
CA ILE A 84 0.97 -3.52 3.82
C ILE A 84 1.10 -4.49 5.01
N GLY A 85 -0.04 -4.96 5.51
CA GLY A 85 -0.14 -5.92 6.62
C GLY A 85 -0.04 -5.31 8.02
N ASP A 86 0.09 -3.98 8.13
CA ASP A 86 0.22 -3.25 9.38
C ASP A 86 1.31 -3.77 10.38
N PRO A 87 2.52 -4.17 9.91
CA PRO A 87 3.57 -4.69 10.79
C PRO A 87 4.15 -3.60 11.70
N LEU A 88 3.81 -3.67 12.99
CA LEU A 88 4.16 -2.66 14.00
C LEU A 88 5.67 -2.42 14.17
N ASP A 89 6.50 -3.42 13.88
CA ASP A 89 7.96 -3.36 13.95
C ASP A 89 8.59 -2.61 12.76
N LEU A 90 7.87 -2.55 11.63
CA LEU A 90 8.28 -1.79 10.44
C LEU A 90 7.73 -0.36 10.46
N ILE A 91 6.50 -0.16 10.96
CA ILE A 91 5.88 1.17 11.03
C ILE A 91 6.75 2.10 11.90
N ALA A 92 7.24 3.19 11.31
CA ALA A 92 8.20 4.12 11.93
C ALA A 92 9.46 3.44 12.52
N SER A 93 9.85 2.27 12.01
CA SER A 93 10.90 1.39 12.57
C SER A 93 10.63 0.89 14.00
N GLY A 94 9.36 0.74 14.37
CA GLY A 94 8.91 0.11 15.61
C GLY A 94 9.47 0.77 16.87
N PRO A 95 9.24 2.07 17.14
CA PRO A 95 9.80 2.70 18.33
C PRO A 95 9.24 2.13 19.64
N THR A 96 8.05 1.55 19.60
CA THR A 96 7.32 0.92 20.72
C THR A 96 7.26 -0.61 20.60
N VAL A 97 7.88 -1.20 19.58
CA VAL A 97 7.92 -2.65 19.35
C VAL A 97 9.36 -3.10 19.27
N GLN A 98 9.70 -4.09 20.08
CA GLN A 98 11.05 -4.63 20.10
C GLN A 98 11.39 -5.27 18.75
N SER A 99 12.59 -5.00 18.27
CA SER A 99 13.11 -5.62 17.06
C SER A 99 14.03 -6.79 17.38
N ASP A 100 13.90 -7.87 16.60
CA ASP A 100 14.74 -9.07 16.68
C ASP A 100 16.08 -8.95 15.92
N SER A 101 16.41 -7.77 15.37
CA SER A 101 17.65 -7.61 14.60
C SER A 101 18.88 -7.87 15.45
N LYS A 102 19.67 -8.86 15.04
CA LYS A 102 20.92 -9.24 15.69
C LYS A 102 22.05 -8.31 15.24
N PRO A 103 23.01 -7.95 16.11
CA PRO A 103 24.18 -7.16 15.72
C PRO A 103 24.95 -7.75 14.53
N GLU A 104 25.01 -9.09 14.44
CA GLU A 104 25.64 -9.85 13.35
C GLU A 104 25.06 -9.51 11.98
N GLU A 105 23.74 -9.32 11.88
CA GLU A 105 23.05 -8.95 10.65
C GLU A 105 23.50 -7.57 10.16
N VAL A 106 23.63 -6.62 11.10
CA VAL A 106 24.05 -5.25 10.81
C VAL A 106 25.50 -5.22 10.30
N TRP A 107 26.40 -5.98 10.93
CA TRP A 107 27.79 -6.10 10.48
C TRP A 107 27.88 -6.77 9.10
N ALA A 108 27.10 -7.82 8.85
CA ALA A 108 27.07 -8.49 7.55
C ALA A 108 26.66 -7.54 6.41
N ILE A 109 25.75 -6.59 6.67
CA ILE A 109 25.38 -5.53 5.71
C ILE A 109 26.59 -4.64 5.43
N PHE A 110 27.28 -4.13 6.45
CA PHE A 110 28.45 -3.27 6.25
C PHE A 110 29.59 -3.98 5.51
N ASP A 111 29.82 -5.26 5.79
CA ASP A 111 30.84 -6.08 5.12
C ASP A 111 30.50 -6.29 3.64
N ARG A 112 29.22 -6.58 3.32
CA ARG A 112 28.72 -6.74 1.94
C ARG A 112 29.03 -5.53 1.07
N TYR A 113 28.89 -4.33 1.63
CA TYR A 113 29.17 -3.06 0.94
C TYR A 113 30.60 -2.55 1.15
N LYS A 114 31.48 -3.32 1.81
CA LYS A 114 32.88 -2.96 2.11
C LYS A 114 33.02 -1.63 2.87
N LEU A 115 32.08 -1.35 3.77
CA LEU A 115 32.03 -0.09 4.52
C LEU A 115 32.53 -0.22 5.97
N SER A 116 32.70 -1.45 6.49
CA SER A 116 33.03 -1.74 7.90
C SER A 116 34.26 -1.00 8.42
N ASP A 117 35.32 -0.93 7.61
CA ASP A 117 36.55 -0.22 7.99
C ASP A 117 36.37 1.30 8.03
N SER A 118 35.51 1.84 7.16
CA SER A 118 35.25 3.27 6.98
C SER A 118 34.29 3.88 8.00
N LEU A 119 33.75 3.08 8.92
CA LEU A 119 32.81 3.53 9.93
C LEU A 119 33.53 4.35 11.03
N PRO A 120 32.94 5.47 11.49
CA PRO A 120 33.42 6.19 12.66
C PRO A 120 33.50 5.29 13.91
N SER A 121 34.43 5.58 14.82
CA SER A 121 34.57 4.84 16.09
C SER A 121 33.30 4.88 16.95
N SER A 122 32.60 6.01 16.96
CA SER A 122 31.31 6.21 17.62
C SER A 122 30.25 5.22 17.13
N VAL A 123 30.19 4.97 15.82
CA VAL A 123 29.26 4.01 15.19
C VAL A 123 29.64 2.59 15.57
N LYS A 124 30.93 2.24 15.51
CA LYS A 124 31.42 0.91 15.92
C LYS A 124 31.10 0.62 17.38
N GLU A 125 31.21 1.62 18.25
CA GLU A 125 30.85 1.51 19.67
C GLU A 125 29.34 1.31 19.88
N VAL A 126 28.50 2.03 19.14
CA VAL A 126 27.04 1.84 19.19
C VAL A 126 26.67 0.41 18.78
N LEU A 127 27.31 -0.12 17.72
CA LEU A 127 27.02 -1.46 17.19
C LEU A 127 27.58 -2.59 18.06
N SER A 128 28.61 -2.34 18.87
CA SER A 128 29.16 -3.33 19.80
C SER A 128 28.38 -3.44 21.11
N LYS A 129 27.58 -2.42 21.46
CA LYS A 129 26.71 -2.44 22.63
C LYS A 129 25.55 -3.41 22.42
N THR A 130 25.45 -4.42 23.28
CA THR A 130 24.26 -5.28 23.33
C THR A 130 23.08 -4.46 23.84
N ARG A 131 22.02 -4.36 23.04
CA ARG A 131 20.77 -3.80 23.54
C ARG A 131 20.14 -4.80 24.51
N PRO A 132 19.74 -4.38 25.71
CA PRO A 132 19.07 -5.27 26.64
C PRO A 132 17.83 -5.87 25.97
N HIS A 133 17.77 -7.21 25.94
CA HIS A 133 16.61 -7.96 25.49
C HIS A 133 15.65 -8.04 26.67
N TYR A 134 14.55 -7.28 26.62
CA TYR A 134 13.57 -7.30 27.69
C TYR A 134 12.57 -8.42 27.40
N GLY A 135 12.63 -9.49 28.19
CA GLY A 135 11.60 -10.51 28.17
C GLY A 135 10.24 -9.90 28.52
N GLU A 136 9.21 -10.21 27.74
CA GLU A 136 7.78 -10.01 28.01
C GLU A 136 7.35 -8.69 28.71
N THR A 137 8.03 -7.55 28.51
CA THR A 137 7.51 -6.24 28.97
C THR A 137 6.44 -5.71 28.01
N LYS A 138 5.43 -6.53 27.72
CA LYS A 138 4.19 -6.09 27.04
C LYS A 138 3.32 -5.23 27.96
N ASP A 139 3.52 -5.31 29.28
CA ASP A 139 2.55 -4.80 30.26
C ASP A 139 2.41 -3.28 30.30
N HIS A 140 3.43 -2.48 29.93
CA HIS A 140 3.34 -1.01 29.95
C HIS A 140 3.10 -0.37 28.58
N VAL A 141 3.06 -1.14 27.48
CA VAL A 141 2.91 -0.61 26.12
C VAL A 141 1.67 -1.19 25.44
N LEU A 142 0.74 -0.32 25.07
CA LEU A 142 -0.41 -0.65 24.25
C LEU A 142 -0.25 -0.01 22.86
N ASN A 143 -0.10 -0.85 21.83
CA ASN A 143 -0.09 -0.39 20.44
C ASN A 143 -1.48 -0.60 19.82
N VAL A 144 -2.06 0.45 19.25
CA VAL A 144 -3.38 0.43 18.61
C VAL A 144 -3.27 1.04 17.22
N VAL A 145 -3.52 0.25 16.19
CA VAL A 145 -3.68 0.76 14.81
C VAL A 145 -5.07 1.39 14.72
N ILE A 146 -5.10 2.71 14.53
CA ILE A 146 -6.34 3.50 14.44
C ILE A 146 -6.66 3.94 13.01
N GLY A 147 -5.71 3.76 12.09
CA GLY A 147 -5.92 3.95 10.66
C GLY A 147 -4.98 3.05 9.87
N SER A 148 -5.53 2.32 8.91
CA SER A 148 -4.81 1.51 7.95
C SER A 148 -5.66 1.27 6.73
N ASN A 149 -5.09 0.63 5.71
CA ASN A 149 -5.81 0.31 4.49
C ASN A 149 -7.01 -0.61 4.78
N THR A 150 -6.84 -1.60 5.66
CA THR A 150 -7.94 -2.48 6.13
C THR A 150 -9.10 -1.66 6.69
N ILE A 151 -8.82 -0.70 7.57
CA ILE A 151 -9.85 0.18 8.16
C ILE A 151 -10.52 1.03 7.06
N ALA A 152 -9.76 1.55 6.10
CA ALA A 152 -10.31 2.31 4.97
C ALA A 152 -11.25 1.45 4.11
N LEU A 153 -10.88 0.20 3.80
CA LEU A 153 -11.70 -0.74 3.04
C LEU A 153 -12.96 -1.17 3.80
N GLU A 154 -12.89 -1.36 5.11
CA GLU A 154 -14.06 -1.61 5.94
C GLU A 154 -15.05 -0.43 5.92
N CYS A 155 -14.54 0.80 6.00
CA CYS A 155 -15.37 2.00 5.89
C CYS A 155 -15.98 2.13 4.49
N ALA A 156 -15.21 1.86 3.43
CA ALA A 156 -15.72 1.84 2.06
C ALA A 156 -16.79 0.76 1.87
N SER A 157 -16.60 -0.42 2.48
CA SER A 157 -17.57 -1.52 2.49
C SER A 157 -18.88 -1.13 3.15
N ARG A 158 -18.83 -0.52 4.35
CA ARG A 158 -20.04 0.03 5.01
C ARG A 158 -20.72 1.07 4.13
N LYS A 159 -19.96 1.94 3.46
CA LYS A 159 -20.54 2.94 2.57
C LYS A 159 -21.21 2.32 1.34
N ALA A 160 -20.60 1.28 0.76
CA ALA A 160 -21.20 0.53 -0.34
C ALA A 160 -22.55 -0.10 0.07
N VAL A 161 -22.65 -0.66 1.29
CA VAL A 161 -23.93 -1.14 1.86
C VAL A 161 -24.98 -0.03 1.91
N GLU A 162 -24.63 1.15 2.43
CA GLU A 162 -25.56 2.30 2.50
C GLU A 162 -26.04 2.75 1.11
N LEU A 163 -25.23 2.55 0.08
CA LEU A 163 -25.54 2.87 -1.32
C LEU A 163 -26.29 1.73 -2.06
N GLY A 164 -26.61 0.62 -1.39
CA GLY A 164 -27.28 -0.53 -1.99
C GLY A 164 -26.37 -1.40 -2.87
N LEU A 165 -25.05 -1.31 -2.71
CA LEU A 165 -24.04 -2.08 -3.44
C LEU A 165 -23.52 -3.23 -2.59
N ARG A 166 -23.44 -4.45 -3.14
CA ARG A 166 -22.96 -5.63 -2.41
C ARG A 166 -21.44 -5.54 -2.23
N PRO A 167 -20.90 -5.24 -1.04
CA PRO A 167 -19.45 -5.09 -0.91
C PRO A 167 -18.76 -6.45 -0.86
N VAL A 168 -17.57 -6.52 -1.47
CA VAL A 168 -16.64 -7.64 -1.34
C VAL A 168 -15.24 -7.08 -1.18
N ILE A 169 -14.59 -7.31 -0.06
CA ILE A 169 -13.18 -6.92 0.10
C ILE A 169 -12.32 -8.07 -0.43
N LEU A 170 -11.56 -7.81 -1.49
CA LEU A 170 -10.60 -8.72 -2.08
C LEU A 170 -9.38 -8.88 -1.17
N SER A 171 -8.62 -7.79 -0.97
CA SER A 171 -7.41 -7.79 -0.15
C SER A 171 -6.98 -6.35 0.17
N PRO A 172 -6.45 -6.07 1.38
CA PRO A 172 -5.75 -4.82 1.70
C PRO A 172 -4.25 -4.84 1.35
N GLY A 173 -3.77 -5.91 0.71
CA GLY A 173 -2.35 -6.16 0.45
C GLY A 173 -1.99 -6.26 -1.03
N VAL A 174 -2.80 -5.70 -1.94
CA VAL A 174 -2.47 -5.68 -3.36
C VAL A 174 -1.13 -4.98 -3.58
N CYS A 175 -0.20 -5.64 -4.25
CA CYS A 175 1.15 -5.13 -4.50
C CYS A 175 1.68 -5.60 -5.85
N GLY A 176 2.95 -5.32 -6.13
CA GLY A 176 3.59 -5.73 -7.39
C GLY A 176 3.32 -4.76 -8.55
N ASP A 177 3.69 -5.17 -9.75
CA ASP A 177 3.63 -4.31 -10.94
C ASP A 177 2.18 -4.12 -11.43
N VAL A 178 1.81 -2.88 -11.73
CA VAL A 178 0.45 -2.50 -12.21
C VAL A 178 -0.02 -3.29 -13.43
N ARG A 179 0.87 -3.86 -14.25
CA ARG A 179 0.51 -4.74 -15.38
C ARG A 179 -0.13 -6.04 -14.92
N PHE A 180 0.39 -6.66 -13.86
CA PHE A 180 -0.18 -7.89 -13.32
C PHE A 180 -1.43 -7.59 -12.50
N VAL A 181 -1.41 -6.47 -11.76
CA VAL A 181 -2.59 -6.02 -11.01
C VAL A 181 -3.76 -5.74 -11.95
N SER A 182 -3.54 -5.06 -13.09
CA SER A 182 -4.59 -4.80 -14.07
C SER A 182 -5.16 -6.08 -14.68
N GLN A 183 -4.28 -7.04 -15.03
CA GLN A 183 -4.70 -8.36 -15.53
C GLN A 183 -5.60 -9.08 -14.53
N LEU A 184 -5.28 -9.04 -13.23
CA LEU A 184 -6.12 -9.66 -12.20
C LEU A 184 -7.53 -9.04 -12.20
N TYR A 185 -7.65 -7.71 -12.23
CA TYR A 185 -8.95 -7.04 -12.30
C TYR A 185 -9.71 -7.36 -13.59
N GLY A 186 -9.02 -7.43 -14.72
CA GLY A 186 -9.59 -7.86 -16.00
C GLY A 186 -10.18 -9.27 -15.92
N LEU A 187 -9.42 -10.22 -15.37
CA LEU A 187 -9.87 -11.60 -15.19
C LEU A 187 -11.05 -11.70 -14.22
N LEU A 188 -11.02 -10.97 -13.09
CA LEU A 188 -12.14 -10.92 -12.14
C LEU A 188 -13.40 -10.33 -12.76
N SER A 189 -13.27 -9.28 -13.58
CA SER A 189 -14.40 -8.70 -14.33
C SER A 189 -15.02 -9.70 -15.28
N ARG A 190 -14.19 -10.39 -16.07
CA ARG A 190 -14.64 -11.44 -17.00
C ARG A 190 -15.29 -12.60 -16.28
N PHE A 191 -14.78 -12.94 -15.10
CA PHE A 191 -15.30 -14.02 -14.27
C PHE A 191 -16.70 -13.66 -13.76
N ALA A 192 -16.87 -12.43 -13.25
CA ALA A 192 -18.17 -11.93 -12.81
C ALA A 192 -19.20 -11.78 -13.95
N CYS A 193 -18.74 -11.42 -15.15
CA CYS A 193 -19.61 -11.21 -16.32
C CYS A 193 -19.82 -12.46 -17.17
N SER A 194 -19.40 -13.65 -16.70
CA SER A 194 -19.57 -14.86 -17.48
C SER A 194 -21.07 -15.12 -17.73
N PRO A 195 -21.49 -15.41 -18.99
CA PRO A 195 -22.89 -15.68 -19.30
C PRO A 195 -23.35 -17.03 -18.75
N GLU A 196 -22.41 -17.94 -18.48
CA GLU A 196 -22.67 -19.23 -17.87
C GLU A 196 -22.77 -19.09 -16.35
N LYS A 197 -23.64 -19.89 -15.73
CA LYS A 197 -23.82 -19.92 -14.27
C LYS A 197 -22.53 -20.32 -13.54
N ASP A 198 -21.71 -21.16 -14.18
CA ASP A 198 -20.38 -21.55 -13.73
C ASP A 198 -19.34 -20.99 -14.72
N PRO A 199 -18.52 -19.99 -14.33
CA PRO A 199 -17.51 -19.44 -15.22
C PRO A 199 -16.48 -20.50 -15.65
N PRO A 200 -15.82 -20.34 -16.81
CA PRO A 200 -14.85 -21.30 -17.32
C PRO A 200 -13.75 -21.64 -16.29
N PRO A 201 -13.47 -22.93 -16.00
CA PRO A 201 -12.46 -23.32 -15.02
C PRO A 201 -11.05 -22.75 -15.31
N GLU A 202 -10.73 -22.54 -16.59
CA GLU A 202 -9.48 -21.93 -17.02
C GLU A 202 -9.32 -20.49 -16.52
N LEU A 203 -10.44 -19.75 -16.38
CA LEU A 203 -10.42 -18.37 -15.89
C LEU A 203 -10.12 -18.34 -14.39
N ALA A 204 -10.79 -19.21 -13.61
CA ALA A 204 -10.50 -19.38 -12.19
C ALA A 204 -9.04 -19.80 -11.96
N ALA A 205 -8.52 -20.73 -12.78
CA ALA A 205 -7.13 -21.17 -12.69
C ALA A 205 -6.13 -20.02 -12.93
N LYS A 206 -6.38 -19.17 -13.94
CA LYS A 206 -5.55 -17.98 -14.21
C LYS A 206 -5.59 -16.97 -13.06
N ILE A 207 -6.77 -16.74 -12.49
CA ILE A 207 -6.94 -15.86 -11.32
C ILE A 207 -6.10 -16.38 -10.14
N LEU A 208 -6.21 -17.67 -9.82
CA LEU A 208 -5.47 -18.32 -8.73
C LEU A 208 -3.95 -18.32 -8.95
N GLN A 209 -3.51 -18.44 -10.20
CA GLN A 209 -2.10 -18.36 -10.56
C GLN A 209 -1.55 -16.94 -10.39
N LEU A 210 -2.33 -15.92 -10.77
CA LEU A 210 -1.88 -14.52 -10.77
C LEU A 210 -1.95 -13.87 -9.39
N GLY A 211 -2.89 -14.25 -8.53
CA GLY A 211 -3.09 -13.66 -7.20
C GLY A 211 -1.81 -13.50 -6.37
N PRO A 212 -1.01 -14.56 -6.17
CA PRO A 212 0.21 -14.48 -5.37
C PRO A 212 1.25 -13.49 -5.91
N GLU A 213 1.32 -13.29 -7.24
CA GLU A 213 2.23 -12.32 -7.87
C GLU A 213 1.87 -10.86 -7.54
N VAL A 214 0.62 -10.62 -7.12
CA VAL A 214 0.09 -9.29 -6.79
C VAL A 214 -0.35 -9.15 -5.33
N GLY A 215 0.15 -10.02 -4.45
CA GLY A 215 -0.11 -9.94 -3.01
C GLY A 215 -1.54 -10.30 -2.59
N VAL A 216 -2.27 -11.05 -3.42
CA VAL A 216 -3.61 -11.55 -3.10
C VAL A 216 -3.56 -13.05 -2.86
N GLU A 217 -3.91 -13.45 -1.64
CA GLU A 217 -3.89 -14.85 -1.23
C GLU A 217 -4.95 -15.69 -1.97
N SER A 218 -4.66 -16.97 -2.18
CA SER A 218 -5.60 -17.87 -2.89
C SER A 218 -6.95 -18.00 -2.16
N TRP A 219 -6.97 -17.90 -0.82
CA TRP A 219 -8.21 -17.96 -0.05
C TRP A 219 -9.11 -16.74 -0.33
N ASP A 220 -8.51 -15.55 -0.45
CA ASP A 220 -9.19 -14.30 -0.77
C ASP A 220 -9.80 -14.34 -2.17
N LEU A 221 -9.05 -14.90 -3.13
CA LEU A 221 -9.53 -15.12 -4.49
C LEU A 221 -10.71 -16.09 -4.54
N CYS A 222 -10.59 -17.26 -3.90
CA CYS A 222 -11.67 -18.24 -3.84
C CYS A 222 -12.94 -17.65 -3.21
N ARG A 223 -12.78 -16.94 -2.07
CA ARG A 223 -13.90 -16.25 -1.42
C ARG A 223 -14.54 -15.23 -2.35
N THR A 224 -13.74 -14.41 -3.01
CA THR A 224 -14.24 -13.38 -3.93
C THR A 224 -14.99 -14.01 -5.10
N MET A 225 -14.39 -15.00 -5.77
CA MET A 225 -15.01 -15.71 -6.89
C MET A 225 -16.34 -16.36 -6.50
N ASN A 226 -16.42 -16.98 -5.33
CA ASN A 226 -17.69 -17.54 -4.83
C ASN A 226 -18.77 -16.45 -4.71
N VAL A 227 -18.41 -15.27 -4.19
CA VAL A 227 -19.36 -14.16 -4.08
C VAL A 227 -19.78 -13.61 -5.45
N LEU A 228 -18.87 -13.61 -6.43
CA LEU A 228 -19.15 -13.13 -7.79
C LEU A 228 -20.14 -14.02 -8.57
N VAL A 229 -20.17 -15.33 -8.29
CA VAL A 229 -21.11 -16.28 -8.92
C VAL A 229 -22.39 -16.50 -8.13
N GLU A 230 -22.39 -16.15 -6.83
CA GLU A 230 -23.59 -16.24 -6.00
C GLU A 230 -24.69 -15.31 -6.52
N GLU A 231 -25.88 -15.86 -6.74
CA GLU A 231 -27.07 -15.10 -7.11
C GLU A 231 -27.27 -13.90 -6.17
N ILE A 232 -27.38 -12.72 -6.78
CA ILE A 232 -27.60 -11.48 -6.05
C ILE A 232 -29.05 -11.50 -5.53
N LYS A 233 -29.20 -11.54 -4.21
CA LYS A 233 -30.51 -11.55 -3.53
C LYS A 233 -31.22 -10.20 -3.68
N GLU A 234 -32.55 -10.20 -3.53
CA GLU A 234 -33.37 -8.99 -3.50
C GLU A 234 -32.74 -7.90 -2.59
N GLY A 235 -32.61 -6.69 -3.13
CA GLY A 235 -32.06 -5.53 -2.41
C GLY A 235 -30.61 -5.15 -2.75
N TRP A 236 -29.89 -6.00 -3.49
CA TRP A 236 -28.55 -5.70 -4.00
C TRP A 236 -28.59 -5.60 -5.53
N GLY A 237 -28.02 -4.52 -6.09
CA GLY A 237 -27.97 -4.34 -7.55
C GLY A 237 -26.61 -4.75 -8.14
N THR A 238 -25.56 -4.07 -7.68
CA THR A 238 -24.21 -4.14 -8.24
C THR A 238 -23.23 -4.64 -7.17
N THR A 239 -22.29 -5.51 -7.55
CA THR A 239 -21.21 -5.93 -6.67
C THR A 239 -20.13 -4.85 -6.63
N CYS A 240 -19.75 -4.39 -5.44
CA CYS A 240 -18.67 -3.45 -5.20
C CYS A 240 -17.46 -4.21 -4.65
N LEU A 241 -16.57 -4.61 -5.56
CA LEU A 241 -15.29 -5.21 -5.20
C LEU A 241 -14.34 -4.11 -4.72
N LEU A 242 -13.80 -4.28 -3.53
CA LEU A 242 -12.90 -3.35 -2.84
C LEU A 242 -11.56 -4.03 -2.64
N ALA A 243 -10.48 -3.32 -2.92
CA ALA A 243 -9.14 -3.77 -2.56
C ALA A 243 -8.28 -2.56 -2.22
N GLY A 244 -7.11 -2.80 -1.66
CA GLY A 244 -6.12 -1.75 -1.46
C GLY A 244 -4.75 -2.35 -1.24
N GLY A 245 -3.77 -1.48 -1.08
CA GLY A 245 -2.37 -1.84 -0.99
C GLY A 245 -1.52 -0.79 -1.69
N GLU A 246 -0.35 -1.20 -2.20
CA GLU A 246 0.66 -0.29 -2.73
C GLU A 246 1.31 -0.90 -3.99
N PRO A 247 0.62 -0.89 -5.15
CA PRO A 247 1.22 -1.32 -6.40
C PRO A 247 2.46 -0.49 -6.77
N THR A 248 3.19 -0.96 -7.77
CA THR A 248 4.37 -0.28 -8.30
C THR A 248 4.28 -0.16 -9.80
N VAL A 249 4.89 0.90 -10.32
CA VAL A 249 4.98 1.15 -11.75
C VAL A 249 6.44 1.16 -12.17
N GLN A 250 6.75 0.48 -13.28
CA GLN A 250 8.07 0.51 -13.85
C GLN A 250 8.26 1.81 -14.66
N LEU A 251 9.15 2.68 -14.19
CA LEU A 251 9.47 3.94 -14.87
C LEU A 251 10.44 3.68 -16.03
N THR A 252 9.95 3.89 -17.26
CA THR A 252 10.71 3.82 -18.52
C THR A 252 10.76 5.15 -19.26
N GLY A 253 9.78 6.03 -19.02
CA GLY A 253 9.63 7.31 -19.70
C GLY A 253 9.95 8.54 -18.83
N LYS A 254 9.54 9.71 -19.32
CA LYS A 254 9.71 11.02 -18.65
C LYS A 254 8.39 11.76 -18.44
N GLY A 255 7.28 11.06 -18.65
CA GLY A 255 5.93 11.56 -18.45
C GLY A 255 5.61 11.92 -17.00
N ARG A 256 4.42 12.45 -16.81
CA ARG A 256 3.83 12.71 -15.49
C ARG A 256 2.67 11.76 -15.29
N GLY A 257 2.62 11.14 -14.11
CA GLY A 257 1.61 10.16 -13.76
C GLY A 257 1.99 9.45 -12.46
N GLY A 258 1.12 8.56 -12.03
CA GLY A 258 1.40 7.67 -10.92
C GLY A 258 0.82 6.28 -11.16
N ARG A 259 1.04 5.41 -10.17
CA ARG A 259 0.64 4.00 -10.24
C ARG A 259 -0.88 3.84 -10.28
N ASN A 260 -1.64 4.69 -9.59
CA ASN A 260 -3.10 4.57 -9.56
C ASN A 260 -3.70 4.98 -10.92
N GLN A 261 -3.20 6.07 -11.50
CA GLN A 261 -3.57 6.49 -12.84
C GLN A 261 -3.15 5.46 -13.90
N GLU A 262 -1.92 4.96 -13.85
CA GLU A 262 -1.49 3.93 -14.80
C GLU A 262 -2.27 2.62 -14.64
N LEU A 263 -2.59 2.22 -13.40
CA LEU A 263 -3.43 1.07 -13.12
C LEU A 263 -4.83 1.25 -13.70
N ALA A 264 -5.48 2.41 -13.49
CA ALA A 264 -6.79 2.72 -14.08
C ALA A 264 -6.76 2.69 -15.62
N LEU A 265 -5.72 3.24 -16.24
CA LEU A 265 -5.55 3.16 -17.69
C LEU A 265 -5.48 1.70 -18.17
N ARG A 266 -4.62 0.90 -17.55
CA ARG A 266 -4.44 -0.52 -17.90
C ARG A 266 -5.68 -1.36 -17.64
N VAL A 267 -6.40 -1.14 -16.53
CA VAL A 267 -7.67 -1.82 -16.27
C VAL A 267 -8.71 -1.46 -17.33
N GLY A 268 -8.79 -0.20 -17.77
CA GLY A 268 -9.66 0.18 -18.88
C GLY A 268 -9.39 -0.61 -20.17
N LEU A 269 -8.12 -0.91 -20.47
CA LEU A 269 -7.74 -1.77 -21.60
C LEU A 269 -8.27 -3.21 -21.43
N GLU A 270 -8.08 -3.79 -20.26
CA GLU A 270 -8.57 -5.13 -19.92
C GLU A 270 -10.11 -5.20 -20.02
N LEU A 271 -10.80 -4.15 -19.54
CA LEU A 271 -12.25 -4.03 -19.60
C LEU A 271 -12.79 -3.88 -21.03
N SER A 272 -12.07 -3.18 -21.89
CA SER A 272 -12.46 -2.93 -23.28
C SER A 272 -12.25 -4.15 -24.18
N SER A 273 -11.25 -4.98 -23.88
CA SER A 273 -10.95 -6.20 -24.64
C SER A 273 -11.83 -7.41 -24.29
N SER A 274 -12.66 -7.27 -23.25
CA SER A 274 -13.49 -8.36 -22.72
C SER A 274 -14.89 -8.37 -23.35
N GLU A 275 -15.18 -9.36 -24.19
CA GLU A 275 -16.55 -9.61 -24.65
C GLU A 275 -17.48 -9.89 -23.46
N GLY A 276 -18.67 -9.28 -23.44
CA GLY A 276 -19.66 -9.46 -22.36
C GLY A 276 -19.48 -8.58 -21.13
N ASN A 277 -18.54 -7.62 -21.11
CA ASN A 277 -18.44 -6.66 -20.00
C ASN A 277 -19.68 -5.75 -19.92
N ASN A 278 -20.53 -5.92 -18.91
CA ASN A 278 -21.85 -5.29 -18.80
C ASN A 278 -21.84 -3.87 -18.20
N GLY A 279 -20.71 -3.17 -18.23
CA GLY A 279 -20.57 -1.82 -17.68
C GLY A 279 -19.80 -1.78 -16.36
N ALA A 280 -18.78 -2.63 -16.22
CA ALA A 280 -17.88 -2.53 -15.09
C ALA A 280 -17.18 -1.16 -15.06
N VAL A 281 -17.07 -0.58 -13.86
CA VAL A 281 -16.38 0.69 -13.60
C VAL A 281 -15.29 0.43 -12.57
N PHE A 282 -14.08 0.89 -12.84
CA PHE A 282 -12.95 0.74 -11.94
C PHE A 282 -12.39 2.10 -11.54
N LEU A 283 -12.02 2.22 -10.27
CA LEU A 283 -11.39 3.38 -9.68
C LEU A 283 -10.17 2.91 -8.91
N SER A 284 -9.07 3.64 -9.03
CA SER A 284 -7.87 3.46 -8.22
C SER A 284 -7.40 4.84 -7.77
N GLY A 285 -7.09 4.99 -6.48
CA GLY A 285 -6.58 6.26 -5.96
C GLY A 285 -5.85 6.16 -4.61
N GLY A 286 -4.84 7.01 -4.46
CA GLY A 286 -4.07 7.20 -3.23
C GLY A 286 -4.89 7.90 -2.15
N THR A 287 -4.86 7.37 -0.94
CA THR A 287 -5.62 7.93 0.19
C THR A 287 -5.07 9.26 0.70
N ASP A 288 -3.86 9.64 0.30
CA ASP A 288 -3.23 10.94 0.54
C ASP A 288 -3.73 12.06 -0.38
N GLY A 289 -4.50 11.71 -1.40
CA GLY A 289 -5.04 12.65 -2.38
C GLY A 289 -4.10 12.96 -3.53
N GLN A 290 -3.00 12.22 -3.68
CA GLN A 290 -1.99 12.42 -4.71
C GLN A 290 -1.49 11.07 -5.27
N ASP A 291 -1.15 11.03 -6.57
CA ASP A 291 -0.60 9.87 -7.24
C ASP A 291 0.57 10.30 -8.14
N GLY A 292 1.77 9.86 -7.76
CA GLY A 292 3.01 10.36 -8.36
C GLY A 292 3.20 11.87 -8.19
N PRO A 293 3.99 12.54 -9.06
CA PRO A 293 4.20 13.99 -9.02
C PRO A 293 3.05 14.77 -9.69
N THR A 294 1.81 14.51 -9.27
CA THR A 294 0.59 15.05 -9.90
C THR A 294 -0.41 15.53 -8.85
N GLU A 295 -1.35 16.37 -9.26
CA GLU A 295 -2.43 16.89 -8.41
C GLU A 295 -3.64 15.95 -8.28
N ALA A 296 -3.65 14.83 -9.01
CA ALA A 296 -4.69 13.82 -8.93
C ALA A 296 -4.31 12.74 -7.92
N ALA A 297 -5.30 12.20 -7.21
CA ALA A 297 -5.15 11.01 -6.38
C ALA A 297 -5.14 9.72 -7.20
N GLY A 298 -5.62 9.76 -8.45
CA GLY A 298 -5.88 8.57 -9.25
C GLY A 298 -6.84 8.86 -10.40
N ALA A 299 -7.46 7.81 -10.93
CA ALA A 299 -8.43 7.94 -12.02
C ALA A 299 -9.55 6.88 -11.96
N VAL A 300 -10.64 7.17 -12.66
CA VAL A 300 -11.76 6.25 -12.92
C VAL A 300 -11.79 5.84 -14.39
N THR A 301 -12.11 4.59 -14.64
CA THR A 301 -12.09 3.95 -15.96
C THR A 301 -13.27 3.00 -16.11
N ASP A 302 -13.60 2.69 -17.35
CA ASP A 302 -14.66 1.75 -17.74
C ASP A 302 -14.33 1.20 -19.13
N ARG A 303 -15.27 0.42 -19.71
CA ARG A 303 -15.12 -0.15 -21.05
C ARG A 303 -15.15 0.88 -22.19
N GLU A 304 -15.62 2.11 -21.95
CA GLU A 304 -15.73 3.15 -22.99
C GLU A 304 -14.42 3.92 -23.16
N LEU A 305 -13.47 3.78 -22.22
CA LEU A 305 -12.18 4.45 -22.23
C LEU A 305 -11.49 4.39 -23.61
N MET A 306 -11.44 3.21 -24.22
CA MET A 306 -10.77 2.98 -25.50
C MET A 306 -11.44 3.70 -26.67
N GLU A 307 -12.76 3.61 -26.76
CA GLU A 307 -13.54 4.28 -27.79
C GLU A 307 -13.40 5.80 -27.65
N GLU A 308 -13.50 6.29 -26.42
CA GLU A 308 -13.35 7.70 -26.10
C GLU A 308 -11.96 8.23 -26.47
N ALA A 309 -10.90 7.55 -26.04
CA ALA A 309 -9.51 7.90 -26.35
C ALA A 309 -9.26 7.92 -27.87
N THR A 310 -9.78 6.92 -28.59
CA THR A 310 -9.66 6.83 -30.05
C THR A 310 -10.38 7.99 -30.75
N SER A 311 -11.60 8.33 -30.31
CA SER A 311 -12.37 9.45 -30.87
C SER A 311 -11.70 10.81 -30.65
N GLN A 312 -10.90 10.95 -29.58
CA GLN A 312 -10.13 12.15 -29.25
C GLN A 312 -8.70 12.12 -29.84
N GLY A 313 -8.33 11.06 -30.55
CA GLY A 313 -7.03 10.93 -31.21
C GLY A 313 -5.85 10.72 -30.24
N LEU A 314 -6.10 10.13 -29.07
CA LEU A 314 -5.07 9.89 -28.04
C LEU A 314 -4.33 8.58 -28.31
N ASP A 315 -3.00 8.63 -28.28
CA ASP A 315 -2.11 7.47 -28.41
C ASP A 315 -1.85 6.82 -27.03
N ILE A 316 -2.72 5.88 -26.64
CA ILE A 316 -2.64 5.22 -25.34
C ILE A 316 -1.31 4.51 -25.12
N ASP A 317 -0.80 3.79 -26.13
CA ASP A 317 0.46 3.05 -26.03
C ASP A 317 1.65 4.01 -25.85
N GLY A 318 1.62 5.15 -26.54
CA GLY A 318 2.58 6.24 -26.37
C GLY A 318 2.58 6.79 -24.95
N PHE A 319 1.40 7.08 -24.38
CA PHE A 319 1.28 7.56 -22.99
C PHE A 319 1.76 6.53 -21.96
N LEU A 320 1.41 5.25 -22.12
CA LEU A 320 1.86 4.17 -21.24
C LEU A 320 3.38 3.99 -21.31
N THR A 321 3.95 3.95 -22.52
CA THR A 321 5.41 3.79 -22.71
C THR A 321 6.20 4.95 -22.10
N ASN A 322 5.63 6.15 -22.14
CA ASN A 322 6.23 7.35 -21.57
C ASN A 322 5.92 7.55 -20.06
N ASN A 323 5.15 6.67 -19.42
CA ASN A 323 4.62 6.84 -18.05
C ASN A 323 3.92 8.20 -17.85
N ASP A 324 3.05 8.57 -18.80
CA ASP A 324 2.42 9.89 -18.87
C ASP A 324 0.89 9.83 -18.69
N SER A 325 0.45 8.99 -17.74
CA SER A 325 -0.97 8.71 -17.48
C SER A 325 -1.76 9.95 -17.02
N PHE A 326 -1.11 10.92 -16.34
CA PHE A 326 -1.77 12.17 -15.95
C PHE A 326 -2.14 13.02 -17.15
N THR A 327 -1.20 13.18 -18.09
CA THR A 327 -1.45 13.93 -19.31
C THR A 327 -2.53 13.25 -20.15
N PHE A 328 -2.50 11.92 -20.25
CA PHE A 328 -3.56 11.14 -20.90
C PHE A 328 -4.93 11.45 -20.30
N PHE A 329 -5.12 11.29 -18.99
CA PHE A 329 -6.42 11.52 -18.36
C PHE A 329 -6.82 13.00 -18.31
N SER A 330 -5.86 13.93 -18.29
CA SER A 330 -6.13 15.37 -18.40
C SER A 330 -6.71 15.74 -19.77
N GLN A 331 -6.24 15.09 -20.84
CA GLN A 331 -6.76 15.29 -22.19
C GLN A 331 -8.08 14.54 -22.38
N LEU A 332 -8.11 13.27 -21.96
CA LEU A 332 -9.28 12.41 -22.09
C LEU A 332 -10.45 13.02 -21.34
N SER A 333 -11.54 13.29 -22.05
CA SER A 333 -12.78 13.74 -21.42
C SER A 333 -12.64 15.07 -20.66
N GLU A 334 -11.64 15.89 -21.02
CA GLU A 334 -11.28 17.13 -20.33
C GLU A 334 -10.99 16.93 -18.83
N GLY A 335 -10.33 15.82 -18.47
CA GLY A 335 -9.94 15.57 -17.07
C GLY A 335 -11.04 15.01 -16.19
N ARG A 336 -12.26 14.78 -16.71
CA ARG A 336 -13.40 14.28 -15.90
C ARG A 336 -13.18 12.91 -15.28
N ARG A 337 -12.22 12.14 -15.78
CA ARG A 337 -11.84 10.82 -15.26
C ARG A 337 -10.77 10.90 -14.16
N LEU A 338 -10.17 12.06 -13.90
CA LEU A 338 -9.23 12.26 -12.79
C LEU A 338 -9.97 12.39 -11.46
N ILE A 339 -9.37 11.83 -10.40
CA ILE A 339 -9.87 11.93 -9.04
C ILE A 339 -9.04 13.01 -8.34
N MET A 340 -9.64 14.17 -8.09
CA MET A 340 -8.96 15.35 -7.54
C MET A 340 -9.58 15.82 -6.22
N PRO A 341 -9.48 15.04 -5.13
CA PRO A 341 -10.00 15.43 -3.82
C PRO A 341 -9.16 16.53 -3.15
N GLY A 342 -7.95 16.79 -3.66
CA GLY A 342 -6.92 17.55 -2.96
C GLY A 342 -6.24 16.72 -1.86
N LEU A 343 -5.25 17.28 -1.19
CA LEU A 343 -4.53 16.60 -0.11
C LEU A 343 -5.48 16.29 1.05
N THR A 344 -5.53 15.01 1.45
CA THR A 344 -6.46 14.54 2.48
C THR A 344 -5.91 14.69 3.90
N GLY A 345 -4.59 14.84 4.04
CA GLY A 345 -3.91 14.93 5.33
C GLY A 345 -3.71 13.59 6.04
N THR A 346 -3.93 12.46 5.35
CA THR A 346 -3.66 11.10 5.84
C THR A 346 -2.98 10.27 4.76
N ASN A 347 -2.37 9.14 5.09
CA ASN A 347 -1.91 8.16 4.10
C ASN A 347 -2.03 6.77 4.70
N VAL A 348 -2.84 5.92 4.07
CA VAL A 348 -3.01 4.51 4.36
C VAL A 348 -2.96 3.68 3.07
N MET A 349 -2.04 4.07 2.16
CA MET A 349 -1.81 3.48 0.83
C MET A 349 -2.95 3.74 -0.16
N ASP A 350 -3.10 2.89 -1.18
CA ASP A 350 -4.08 3.04 -2.25
C ASP A 350 -5.38 2.27 -1.98
N VAL A 351 -6.49 2.77 -2.52
CA VAL A 351 -7.79 2.09 -2.54
C VAL A 351 -8.24 1.89 -3.98
N HIS A 352 -8.68 0.67 -4.28
CA HIS A 352 -9.26 0.26 -5.54
C HIS A 352 -10.74 -0.09 -5.33
N VAL A 353 -11.59 0.39 -6.21
CA VAL A 353 -13.03 0.11 -6.22
C VAL A 353 -13.41 -0.35 -7.61
N MET A 354 -14.03 -1.53 -7.71
CA MET A 354 -14.57 -2.04 -8.96
C MET A 354 -16.05 -2.35 -8.79
N LEU A 355 -16.88 -1.64 -9.55
CA LEU A 355 -18.30 -1.90 -9.64
C LEU A 355 -18.54 -2.90 -10.76
N LEU A 356 -19.19 -4.00 -10.42
CA LEU A 356 -19.54 -5.10 -11.31
C LEU A 356 -21.07 -5.22 -11.37
N PRO A 357 -21.71 -4.65 -12.40
CA PRO A 357 -23.15 -4.75 -12.56
C PRO A 357 -23.56 -6.21 -12.78
N PRO A 358 -24.82 -6.56 -12.46
CA PRO A 358 -25.31 -7.90 -12.68
C PRO A 358 -25.32 -8.22 -14.19
N SER A 359 -25.09 -9.48 -14.54
CA SER A 359 -25.33 -9.92 -15.91
C SER A 359 -26.79 -9.65 -16.28
N PRO A 360 -27.08 -9.03 -17.43
CA PRO A 360 -28.46 -8.81 -17.87
C PRO A 360 -29.11 -10.19 -17.95
N GLN A 361 -30.10 -10.42 -17.09
CA GLN A 361 -30.94 -11.59 -17.22
C GLN A 361 -31.59 -11.48 -18.59
N THR A 362 -31.29 -12.40 -19.50
CA THR A 362 -32.12 -12.62 -20.67
C THR A 362 -33.48 -13.03 -20.11
N ASP A 363 -34.42 -12.08 -20.08
CA ASP A 363 -35.83 -12.41 -19.91
C ASP A 363 -36.19 -13.41 -21.01
N LEU A 364 -36.15 -14.70 -20.67
CA LEU A 364 -36.81 -15.75 -21.43
C LEU A 364 -38.31 -15.55 -21.17
N GLN A 365 -38.92 -14.65 -21.95
CA GLN A 365 -40.37 -14.64 -22.15
C GLN A 365 -40.76 -15.62 -23.26
#